data_AF-A0A0A2DZL2-F1
#
_entry.id   AF-A0A0A2DZL2-F1
#
_cell.length_a   1.000
_cell.length_b   1.000
_cell.length_c   1.000
_cell.angle_alpha   90.00
_cell.angle_beta   90.00
_cell.angle_gamma   90.00
#
_symmetry.space_group_name_H-M   'P 1'
#
loop_
_entity.id
_entity.type
_entity.pdbx_description
1 polymer ?
#
loop_
_entity_poly.entity_id
_entity_poly.type
_entity_poly.pdbx_seq_one_letter_code
_entity_poly.pdbx_strand_id
1 'polypeptide(L)'
;MAVGLVLSACSKDKDTPQPPKENFVMIDGQRLEIKSVRALHNKSRGRIMVNLQLSRQNRSWVWVDGIAAELHGKTIDLTKLNAKIGLYFYYFNGDHNIFLLNSAQGQVFDSGTLYTSVDPNTRDTEINLTNGKLTYEGKEHTVSLYYKGKADKMVGD
;
A
#
# COMPACT_ATOMS: atom_id res chain seq x y z
N MET A 1 -9.79 -13.18 -52.61
CA MET A 1 -8.78 -12.12 -52.56
C MET A 1 -8.71 -11.64 -51.11
N ALA A 2 -7.63 -11.92 -50.41
CA ALA A 2 -7.42 -11.47 -49.03
C ALA A 2 -6.19 -10.57 -49.05
N VAL A 3 -6.41 -9.28 -48.79
CA VAL A 3 -5.35 -8.28 -48.73
C VAL A 3 -4.70 -8.39 -47.36
N GLY A 4 -3.47 -8.91 -47.33
CA GLY A 4 -2.65 -8.91 -46.12
C GLY A 4 -2.19 -7.49 -45.81
N LEU A 5 -2.55 -6.98 -44.63
CA LEU A 5 -1.98 -5.76 -44.09
C LEU A 5 -0.62 -6.08 -43.49
N VAL A 6 0.43 -5.76 -44.25
CA VAL A 6 1.81 -5.66 -43.75
C VAL A 6 1.90 -4.38 -42.94
N LEU A 7 2.06 -4.50 -41.61
CA LEU A 7 2.37 -3.35 -40.76
C LEU A 7 3.88 -3.09 -40.84
N SER A 8 4.23 -2.10 -41.66
CA SER A 8 5.57 -1.50 -41.70
C SER A 8 5.92 -0.92 -40.33
N ALA A 9 6.91 -1.52 -39.67
CA ALA A 9 7.53 -0.94 -38.49
C ALA A 9 8.46 0.20 -38.92
N CYS A 10 8.10 1.43 -38.57
CA CYS A 10 9.01 2.58 -38.64
C CYS A 10 8.78 3.57 -37.49
N SER A 11 9.87 3.80 -36.78
CA SER A 11 10.32 5.04 -36.12
C SER A 11 9.74 5.51 -34.78
N LYS A 12 10.71 5.62 -33.85
CA LYS A 12 11.07 6.77 -32.99
C LYS A 12 10.08 7.22 -31.90
N ASP A 13 10.63 7.22 -30.69
CA ASP A 13 10.21 7.89 -29.46
C ASP A 13 8.88 8.63 -29.49
N LYS A 14 7.90 8.05 -28.80
CA LYS A 14 6.87 8.81 -28.10
C LYS A 14 6.65 8.16 -26.74
N ASP A 15 6.80 8.97 -25.69
CA ASP A 15 6.17 8.77 -24.39
C ASP A 15 4.75 8.24 -24.61
N THR A 16 4.62 6.93 -24.62
CA THR A 16 3.31 6.30 -24.59
C THR A 16 2.88 6.48 -23.15
N PRO A 17 1.79 7.22 -22.86
CA PRO A 17 1.30 7.31 -21.50
C PRO A 17 1.08 5.89 -21.03
N GLN A 18 1.90 5.42 -20.10
CA GLN A 18 1.65 4.12 -19.49
C GLN A 18 0.24 4.19 -18.91
N PRO A 19 -0.62 3.19 -19.16
CA PRO A 19 -1.93 3.18 -18.55
C PRO A 19 -1.76 3.35 -17.04
N PRO A 20 -2.61 4.16 -16.38
CA PRO A 20 -2.52 4.35 -14.95
C PRO A 20 -2.43 3.00 -14.27
N LYS A 21 -1.44 2.80 -13.41
CA LYS A 21 -1.31 1.57 -12.65
C LYS A 21 -2.60 1.42 -11.83
N GLU A 22 -3.38 0.38 -12.11
CA GLU A 22 -4.63 0.15 -11.40
C GLU A 22 -4.37 -0.02 -9.90
N ASN A 23 -5.27 0.51 -9.08
CA ASN A 23 -5.21 0.32 -7.64
C ASN A 23 -5.53 -1.14 -7.30
N PHE A 24 -4.75 -1.76 -6.42
CA PHE A 24 -4.93 -3.15 -6.01
C PHE A 24 -4.41 -3.41 -4.60
N VAL A 25 -4.98 -4.44 -3.97
CA VAL A 25 -4.37 -5.16 -2.85
C VAL A 25 -4.30 -6.63 -3.24
N MET A 26 -3.17 -7.27 -2.96
CA MET A 26 -2.95 -8.69 -3.16
C MET A 26 -2.35 -9.28 -1.90
N ILE A 27 -3.01 -10.28 -1.35
CA ILE A 27 -2.60 -10.98 -0.12
C ILE A 27 -2.65 -12.47 -0.42
N ASP A 28 -1.55 -13.18 -0.18
CA ASP A 28 -1.43 -14.63 -0.42
C ASP A 28 -1.86 -15.03 -1.85
N GLY A 29 -1.51 -14.19 -2.84
CA GLY A 29 -1.88 -14.35 -4.24
C GLY A 29 -3.33 -14.00 -4.58
N GLN A 30 -4.18 -13.71 -3.59
CA GLN A 30 -5.57 -13.30 -3.79
C GLN A 30 -5.67 -11.79 -3.98
N ARG A 31 -6.26 -11.35 -5.10
CA ARG A 31 -6.60 -9.95 -5.34
C ARG A 31 -7.84 -9.55 -4.55
N LEU A 32 -7.73 -8.45 -3.80
CA LEU A 32 -8.78 -7.87 -2.98
C LEU A 32 -9.14 -6.47 -3.53
N GLU A 33 -10.43 -6.18 -3.62
CA GLU A 33 -10.93 -4.91 -4.13
C GLU A 33 -10.89 -3.84 -3.02
N ILE A 34 -10.34 -2.67 -3.35
CA ILE A 34 -10.35 -1.51 -2.45
C ILE A 34 -11.72 -0.83 -2.56
N LYS A 35 -12.48 -0.82 -1.46
CA LYS A 35 -13.82 -0.23 -1.36
C LYS A 35 -13.79 1.24 -0.94
N SER A 36 -12.87 1.61 -0.06
CA SER A 36 -12.59 3.00 0.29
C SER A 36 -11.21 3.12 0.94
N VAL A 37 -10.69 4.34 0.99
CA VAL A 37 -9.42 4.68 1.61
C VAL A 37 -9.64 5.78 2.64
N ARG A 38 -9.13 5.53 3.86
CA ARG A 38 -9.00 6.56 4.87
C ARG A 38 -7.54 6.88 5.07
N ALA A 39 -7.22 8.15 5.21
CA ALA A 39 -5.85 8.59 5.41
C ALA A 39 -5.74 9.57 6.57
N LEU A 40 -4.57 9.65 7.17
CA LEU A 40 -4.23 10.64 8.19
C LEU A 40 -2.79 11.07 7.95
N HIS A 41 -2.56 12.37 8.01
CA HIS A 41 -1.24 12.93 8.15
C HIS A 41 -1.32 14.01 9.22
N ASN A 42 -1.09 13.60 10.46
CA ASN A 42 -1.21 14.48 11.61
C ASN A 42 0.15 15.04 11.99
N LYS A 43 0.37 16.32 11.70
CA LYS A 43 1.61 17.04 12.02
C LYS A 43 1.84 17.18 13.53
N SER A 44 0.79 17.37 14.34
CA SER A 44 0.94 17.57 15.80
C SER A 44 1.29 16.27 16.55
N ARG A 45 0.80 15.12 16.05
CA ARG A 45 1.14 13.80 16.60
C ARG A 45 2.32 13.13 15.90
N GLY A 46 2.83 13.72 14.82
CA GLY A 46 3.93 13.15 14.03
C GLY A 46 3.62 11.79 13.41
N ARG A 47 2.36 11.55 13.03
CA ARG A 47 1.89 10.24 12.54
C ARG A 47 1.29 10.34 11.16
N ILE A 48 1.51 9.31 10.36
CA ILE A 48 0.85 9.08 9.08
C ILE A 48 0.14 7.73 9.13
N MET A 49 -1.03 7.63 8.52
CA MET A 49 -1.79 6.39 8.41
C MET A 49 -2.54 6.31 7.08
N VAL A 50 -2.62 5.11 6.52
CA VAL A 50 -3.49 4.74 5.42
C VAL A 50 -4.23 3.46 5.81
N ASN A 51 -5.56 3.49 5.73
CA ASN A 51 -6.44 2.34 5.90
C ASN A 51 -7.15 2.09 4.57
N LEU A 52 -6.86 0.93 3.96
CA LEU A 52 -7.52 0.45 2.76
C LEU A 52 -8.64 -0.50 3.17
N GLN A 53 -9.90 -0.07 3.02
CA GLN A 53 -11.05 -0.91 3.32
C GLN A 53 -11.31 -1.87 2.17
N LEU A 54 -11.45 -3.15 2.48
CA LEU A 54 -11.58 -4.23 1.49
C LEU A 54 -12.98 -4.86 1.47
N SER A 55 -13.84 -4.47 2.40
CA SER A 55 -15.23 -4.90 2.47
C SER A 55 -16.15 -3.73 2.75
N ARG A 56 -17.43 -3.90 2.40
CA ARG A 56 -18.49 -2.98 2.84
C ARG A 56 -18.68 -3.16 4.35
N GLN A 57 -18.92 -2.08 5.08
CA GLN A 57 -19.13 -2.04 6.55
C GLN A 57 -17.88 -2.24 7.42
N ASN A 58 -16.67 -2.01 6.91
CA ASN A 58 -15.42 -2.10 7.69
C ASN A 58 -15.22 -3.48 8.36
N ARG A 59 -15.45 -4.59 7.64
CA ARG A 59 -15.18 -5.95 8.17
C ARG A 59 -13.82 -6.50 7.74
N SER A 60 -13.10 -5.80 6.88
CA SER A 60 -11.82 -6.20 6.34
C SER A 60 -11.07 -4.97 5.85
N TRP A 61 -9.81 -4.84 6.25
CA TRP A 61 -8.96 -3.71 5.88
C TRP A 61 -7.48 -4.04 6.02
N VAL A 62 -6.66 -3.38 5.21
CA VAL A 62 -5.21 -3.26 5.45
C VAL A 62 -4.94 -1.92 6.11
N TRP A 63 -4.23 -1.95 7.23
CA TRP A 63 -3.83 -0.78 7.97
C TRP A 63 -2.33 -0.61 7.90
N VAL A 64 -1.89 0.61 7.58
CA VAL A 64 -0.49 1.01 7.58
C VAL A 64 -0.39 2.30 8.35
N ASP A 65 0.34 2.32 9.46
CA ASP A 65 0.68 3.56 10.15
C ASP A 65 2.14 3.60 10.57
N GLY A 66 2.66 4.81 10.79
CA GLY A 66 4.07 5.00 11.12
C GLY A 66 4.36 6.42 11.61
N ILE A 67 5.60 6.62 12.04
CA ILE A 67 6.12 7.96 12.32
C ILE A 67 6.24 8.72 10.99
N ALA A 68 5.53 9.84 10.87
CA ALA A 68 5.42 10.60 9.62
C ALA A 68 6.79 11.03 9.09
N ALA A 69 7.68 11.49 9.98
CA ALA A 69 9.04 11.93 9.61
C ALA A 69 9.89 10.81 8.99
N GLU A 70 9.60 9.54 9.28
CA GLU A 70 10.35 8.39 8.76
C GLU A 70 9.66 7.72 7.57
N LEU A 71 8.32 7.77 7.49
CA LEU A 71 7.54 7.03 6.50
C LEU A 71 7.01 7.89 5.34
N HIS A 72 6.64 9.15 5.60
CA HIS A 72 6.01 10.00 4.58
C HIS A 72 6.98 10.37 3.45
N GLY A 73 6.59 10.09 2.20
CA GLY A 73 7.34 10.45 1.00
C GLY A 73 8.65 9.65 0.83
N LYS A 74 8.85 8.59 1.62
CA LYS A 74 10.07 7.79 1.65
C LYS A 74 9.75 6.34 1.30
N THR A 75 10.61 5.74 0.47
CA THR A 75 10.61 4.29 0.27
C THR A 75 11.48 3.67 1.34
N ILE A 76 10.89 2.80 2.16
CA ILE A 76 11.59 2.06 3.20
C ILE A 76 11.80 0.60 2.79
N ASP A 77 12.94 0.04 3.21
CA ASP A 77 13.25 -1.37 3.12
C ASP A 77 12.60 -2.09 4.32
N LEU A 78 11.64 -2.99 4.05
CA LEU A 78 10.86 -3.64 5.10
C LEU A 78 11.66 -4.68 5.90
N THR A 79 12.86 -5.06 5.43
CA THR A 79 13.79 -5.93 6.16
C THR A 79 14.61 -5.16 7.21
N LYS A 80 14.61 -3.82 7.13
CA LYS A 80 15.39 -2.92 8.00
C LYS A 80 14.51 -2.12 8.97
N LEU A 81 13.30 -2.63 9.23
CA LEU A 81 12.36 -1.99 10.15
C LEU A 81 12.92 -1.91 11.58
N ASN A 82 12.54 -0.85 12.28
CA ASN A 82 12.95 -0.62 13.67
C ASN A 82 11.95 0.31 14.38
N ALA A 83 12.17 0.53 15.69
CA ALA A 83 11.29 1.35 16.52
C ALA A 83 11.20 2.82 16.07
N LYS A 84 12.22 3.36 15.38
CA LYS A 84 12.20 4.74 14.88
C LYS A 84 11.14 4.94 13.80
N ILE A 85 10.99 3.94 12.91
CA ILE A 85 9.94 3.96 11.88
C ILE A 85 8.56 3.84 12.53
N GLY A 86 8.47 3.06 13.63
CA GLY A 86 7.23 2.85 14.38
C GLY A 86 6.10 2.33 13.50
N LEU A 87 6.43 1.48 12.54
CA LEU A 87 5.49 0.91 11.58
C LEU A 87 4.57 -0.07 12.30
N TYR A 88 3.27 0.15 12.17
CA TYR A 88 2.25 -0.84 12.47
C TYR A 88 1.53 -1.21 11.18
N PHE A 89 1.66 -2.47 10.78
CA PHE A 89 1.12 -3.00 9.53
C PHE A 89 0.30 -4.24 9.83
N TYR A 90 -0.97 -4.27 9.45
CA TYR A 90 -1.79 -5.46 9.66
C TYR A 90 -2.91 -5.58 8.63
N TYR A 91 -3.31 -6.83 8.38
CA TYR A 91 -4.50 -7.16 7.62
C TYR A 91 -5.51 -7.81 8.54
N PHE A 92 -6.64 -7.15 8.72
CA PHE A 92 -7.76 -7.66 9.49
C PHE A 92 -8.83 -8.19 8.53
N ASN A 93 -9.39 -9.35 8.83
CA ASN A 93 -10.49 -9.92 8.06
C ASN A 93 -11.51 -10.63 8.96
N GLY A 94 -12.74 -10.13 8.98
CA GLY A 94 -13.82 -10.66 9.80
C GLY A 94 -13.65 -10.28 11.27
N ASP A 95 -13.06 -11.19 12.04
CA ASP A 95 -12.99 -11.12 13.51
C ASP A 95 -11.56 -11.22 14.05
N HIS A 96 -10.55 -11.40 13.19
CA HIS A 96 -9.15 -11.55 13.60
C HIS A 96 -8.17 -10.91 12.59
N ASN A 97 -6.95 -10.67 13.07
CA ASN A 97 -5.84 -10.31 12.20
C ASN A 97 -5.36 -11.56 11.47
N ILE A 98 -5.32 -11.50 10.14
CA ILE A 98 -4.67 -12.54 9.32
C ILE A 98 -3.16 -12.44 9.49
N PHE A 99 -2.64 -11.21 9.57
CA PHE A 99 -1.30 -10.95 10.04
C PHE A 99 -1.20 -9.57 10.69
N LEU A 100 -0.16 -9.41 11.51
CA LEU A 100 0.18 -8.16 12.17
C LEU A 100 1.70 -8.04 12.33
N LEU A 101 2.19 -6.82 12.16
CA LEU A 101 3.59 -6.48 12.34
C LEU A 101 3.72 -5.13 13.05
N ASN A 102 4.59 -5.10 14.06
CA ASN A 102 4.92 -3.93 14.85
C ASN A 102 6.44 -3.75 14.93
N SER A 103 6.98 -2.77 14.20
CA SER A 103 8.43 -2.53 14.19
C SER A 103 8.98 -2.02 15.51
N ALA A 104 8.13 -1.46 16.40
CA ALA A 104 8.53 -1.09 17.76
C ALA A 104 8.80 -2.32 18.65
N GLN A 105 8.26 -3.49 18.28
CA GLN A 105 8.53 -4.77 18.93
C GLN A 105 9.66 -5.55 18.25
N GLY A 106 10.40 -4.92 17.34
CA GLY A 106 11.49 -5.56 16.59
C GLY A 106 11.03 -6.51 15.48
N GLN A 107 9.74 -6.51 15.13
CA GLN A 107 9.21 -7.32 14.04
C GLN A 107 9.56 -6.67 12.69
N VAL A 108 9.92 -7.51 11.71
CA VAL A 108 10.31 -7.10 10.36
C VAL A 108 9.66 -7.99 9.31
N PHE A 109 9.64 -7.54 8.06
CA PHE A 109 9.33 -8.40 6.93
C PHE A 109 10.58 -9.19 6.52
N ASP A 110 10.38 -10.34 5.90
CA ASP A 110 11.43 -11.13 5.27
C ASP A 110 11.88 -10.51 3.93
N SER A 111 10.99 -9.75 3.27
CA SER A 111 11.33 -9.00 2.07
C SER A 111 10.35 -7.85 1.81
N GLY A 112 10.75 -6.95 0.90
CA GLY A 112 9.87 -5.98 0.28
C GLY A 112 10.22 -4.53 0.60
N THR A 113 9.52 -3.62 -0.06
CA THR A 113 9.64 -2.18 0.19
C THR A 113 8.27 -1.55 0.34
N LEU A 114 8.19 -0.45 1.10
CA LEU A 114 6.97 0.32 1.30
C LEU A 114 7.25 1.80 1.03
N TYR A 115 6.43 2.42 0.19
CA TYR A 115 6.32 3.86 0.04
C TYR A 115 4.95 4.30 0.55
N THR A 116 4.88 5.41 1.30
CA THR A 116 3.61 5.99 1.75
C THR A 116 3.67 7.52 1.68
N SER A 117 2.65 8.14 1.11
CA SER A 117 2.48 9.59 1.07
C SER A 117 1.01 9.95 1.24
N VAL A 118 0.74 11.01 2.00
CA VAL A 118 -0.60 11.56 2.25
C VAL A 118 -0.45 13.08 2.31
N ASP A 119 -1.11 13.79 1.39
CA ASP A 119 -1.28 15.24 1.47
C ASP A 119 -2.58 15.52 2.25
N PRO A 120 -2.50 16.14 3.45
CA PRO A 120 -3.68 16.39 4.27
C PRO A 120 -4.61 17.47 3.69
N ASN A 121 -4.14 18.34 2.80
CA ASN A 121 -4.92 19.42 2.21
C ASN A 121 -5.67 18.95 0.96
N THR A 122 -4.99 18.21 0.07
CA THR A 122 -5.58 17.76 -1.19
C THR A 122 -6.23 16.37 -1.09
N ARG A 123 -5.93 15.64 0.00
CA ARG A 123 -6.26 14.23 0.24
C ARG A 123 -5.56 13.26 -0.71
N ASP A 124 -4.60 13.75 -1.50
CA ASP A 124 -3.84 12.88 -2.39
C ASP A 124 -3.03 11.90 -1.56
N THR A 125 -3.27 10.62 -1.81
CA THR A 125 -2.72 9.50 -1.04
C THR A 125 -2.08 8.54 -2.02
N GLU A 126 -0.86 8.13 -1.70
CA GLU A 126 -0.14 7.11 -2.43
C GLU A 126 0.46 6.10 -1.45
N ILE A 127 0.21 4.82 -1.69
CA ILE A 127 0.86 3.74 -0.95
C ILE A 127 1.25 2.65 -1.94
N ASN A 128 2.48 2.18 -1.84
CA ASN A 128 3.02 1.15 -2.71
C ASN A 128 3.87 0.20 -1.89
N LEU A 129 3.39 -1.03 -1.71
CA LEU A 129 4.14 -2.11 -1.10
C LEU A 129 4.43 -3.16 -2.17
N THR A 130 5.71 -3.44 -2.41
CA THR A 130 6.14 -4.41 -3.41
C THR A 130 6.84 -5.59 -2.74
N ASN A 131 6.46 -6.81 -3.16
CA ASN A 131 7.10 -8.07 -2.76
C ASN A 131 7.25 -8.24 -1.23
N GLY A 132 6.23 -7.83 -0.47
CA GLY A 132 6.19 -8.03 0.98
C GLY A 132 6.08 -9.52 1.31
N LYS A 133 6.94 -9.99 2.20
CA LYS A 133 6.83 -11.33 2.82
C LYS A 133 7.03 -11.22 4.31
N LEU A 134 6.23 -11.92 5.09
CA LEU A 134 6.36 -11.97 6.54
C LEU A 134 5.79 -13.28 7.09
N THR A 135 6.25 -13.69 8.26
CA THR A 135 5.68 -14.82 8.98
C THR A 135 4.89 -14.34 10.19
N TYR A 136 3.63 -14.76 10.30
CA TYR A 136 2.75 -14.46 11.42
C TYR A 136 2.12 -15.75 11.93
N GLU A 137 2.18 -15.99 13.25
CA GLU A 137 1.67 -17.22 13.89
C GLU A 137 2.10 -18.53 13.19
N GLY A 138 3.33 -18.58 12.67
CA GLY A 138 3.90 -19.75 12.00
C GLY A 138 3.49 -19.92 10.53
N LYS A 139 2.71 -18.98 9.97
CA LYS A 139 2.32 -18.98 8.56
C LYS A 139 3.02 -17.86 7.79
N GLU A 140 3.61 -18.21 6.64
CA GLU A 140 4.13 -17.22 5.69
C GLU A 140 2.96 -16.52 4.97
N HIS A 141 3.07 -15.20 4.84
CA HIS A 141 2.15 -14.37 4.09
C HIS A 141 2.90 -13.55 3.04
N THR A 142 2.26 -13.39 1.88
CA THR A 142 2.75 -12.49 0.83
C THR A 142 1.80 -11.30 0.70
N VAL A 143 2.35 -10.10 0.53
CA VAL A 143 1.57 -8.89 0.33
C VAL A 143 2.17 -8.01 -0.75
N SER A 144 1.30 -7.48 -1.60
CA SER A 144 1.62 -6.41 -2.52
C SER A 144 0.40 -5.53 -2.66
N LEU A 145 0.59 -4.21 -2.60
CA LEU A 145 -0.51 -3.27 -2.78
C LEU A 145 -0.03 -2.02 -3.48
N TYR A 146 -0.92 -1.44 -4.25
CA TYR A 146 -0.72 -0.14 -4.85
C TYR A 146 -2.04 0.61 -4.77
N TYR A 147 -1.96 1.84 -4.27
CA TYR A 147 -3.04 2.79 -4.36
C TYR A 147 -2.46 4.16 -4.64
N LYS A 148 -3.02 4.85 -5.64
CA LYS A 148 -2.80 6.26 -5.90
C LYS A 148 -4.14 6.92 -6.22
N GLY A 149 -4.51 7.93 -5.44
CA GLY A 149 -5.80 8.59 -5.58
C GLY A 149 -6.13 9.49 -4.41
N LYS A 150 -7.37 9.98 -4.35
CA LYS A 150 -7.87 10.78 -3.23
C LYS A 150 -8.48 9.87 -2.17
N ALA A 151 -8.03 10.02 -0.92
CA ALA A 151 -8.68 9.36 0.21
C ALA A 151 -10.14 9.85 0.34
N ASP A 152 -11.05 8.91 0.59
CA ASP A 152 -12.47 9.18 0.79
C ASP A 152 -12.69 9.99 2.08
N LYS A 153 -11.89 9.70 3.12
CA LYS A 153 -11.98 10.37 4.42
C LYS A 153 -10.60 10.63 5.01
N MET A 154 -10.43 11.81 5.61
CA MET A 154 -9.30 12.09 6.50
C MET A 154 -9.68 11.70 7.93
N VAL A 155 -8.82 10.94 8.62
CA VAL A 155 -9.03 10.63 10.04
C VAL A 155 -8.46 11.81 10.83
N GLY A 156 -9.35 12.59 11.47
CA GLY A 156 -8.98 13.84 12.15
C GLY A 156 -9.95 15.00 11.92
N ASP A 157 -10.95 14.84 11.04
CA ASP A 157 -12.19 15.64 11.04
C ASP A 157 -13.14 15.17 12.14
#